data_AF-A0A943SLE1-F1
#
_entry.id   AF-A0A943SLE1-F1
#
_cell.length_a   1.000
_cell.length_b   1.000
_cell.length_c   1.000
_cell.angle_alpha   90.00
_cell.angle_beta   90.00
_cell.angle_gamma   90.00
#
_symmetry.space_group_name_H-M   'P 1'
#
loop_
_entity.id
_entity.type
_entity.pdbx_description
1 polymer ?
#
loop_
_entity_poly.entity_id
_entity_poly.type
_entity_poly.pdbx_seq_one_letter_code
_entity_poly.pdbx_strand_id
1 'polypeptide(L)'
;MDLHYRPGMRSIKTVIAVFFTLAICFCLKRTETITVAAISAIVCMRQNNQETLHFSLMRLLGTALGGLIGFIAAFLSEYIPGYSQGVFLIVVPLFLIFDLYLCNVFHLQLASTISCTVVLLVALNFERTQQDTVFYALNRVADTLIGAGVSLLVDLAIAPAKAKPDDENSEENHEVS
;
A
#
# COMPACT_ATOMS: atom_id res chain seq x y z
N MET A 1 30.45 -14.32 -19.84
CA MET A 1 29.37 -13.68 -19.06
C MET A 1 28.21 -14.65 -19.07
N ASP A 2 28.11 -15.51 -18.06
CA ASP A 2 27.08 -16.54 -18.00
C ASP A 2 25.74 -15.91 -17.61
N LEU A 3 24.93 -15.62 -18.62
CA LEU A 3 23.61 -15.02 -18.50
C LEU A 3 22.55 -16.09 -18.16
N HIS A 4 22.80 -16.93 -17.15
CA HIS A 4 21.83 -17.92 -16.67
C HIS A 4 21.03 -17.37 -15.49
N TYR A 5 20.40 -16.21 -15.67
CA TYR A 5 19.47 -15.66 -14.68
C TYR A 5 18.08 -16.30 -14.89
N ARG A 6 17.73 -17.25 -14.02
CA ARG A 6 16.37 -17.79 -13.97
C ARG A 6 15.51 -16.87 -13.10
N PRO A 7 14.45 -16.24 -13.64
CA PRO A 7 13.56 -15.41 -12.83
C PRO A 7 12.95 -16.27 -11.72
N GLY A 8 13.11 -15.82 -10.47
CA GLY A 8 12.55 -16.53 -9.32
C GLY A 8 11.02 -16.56 -9.38
N MET A 9 10.41 -17.55 -8.72
CA MET A 9 8.96 -17.76 -8.68
C MET A 9 8.19 -16.46 -8.35
N ARG A 10 8.71 -15.66 -7.42
CA ARG A 10 8.14 -14.35 -7.05
C ARG A 10 7.98 -13.43 -8.26
N SER A 11 9.00 -13.32 -9.12
CA SER A 11 8.95 -12.43 -10.29
C SER A 11 7.85 -12.84 -11.28
N ILE A 12 7.66 -14.15 -11.47
CA ILE A 12 6.58 -14.68 -12.32
C ILE A 12 5.21 -14.33 -11.72
N LYS A 13 5.01 -14.57 -10.42
CA LYS A 13 3.77 -14.19 -9.73
C LYS A 13 3.47 -12.69 -9.85
N THR A 14 4.49 -11.85 -9.69
CA THR A 14 4.34 -10.40 -9.83
C THR A 14 3.86 -10.00 -11.22
N VAL A 15 4.46 -10.55 -12.28
CA VAL A 15 4.05 -10.24 -13.66
C VAL A 15 2.61 -10.69 -13.94
N ILE A 16 2.23 -11.87 -13.44
CA ILE A 16 0.86 -12.39 -13.55
C ILE A 16 -0.12 -11.47 -12.80
N ALA A 17 0.21 -11.05 -11.58
CA ALA A 17 -0.61 -10.11 -10.80
C ALA A 17 -0.79 -8.78 -11.53
N VAL A 18 0.29 -8.21 -12.06
CA VAL A 18 0.22 -6.98 -12.85
C VAL A 18 -0.68 -7.15 -14.07
N PHE A 19 -0.53 -8.24 -14.83
CA PHE A 19 -1.37 -8.51 -15.99
C PHE A 19 -2.87 -8.52 -15.63
N PHE A 20 -3.24 -9.25 -14.57
CA PHE A 20 -4.63 -9.29 -14.11
C PHE A 20 -5.11 -7.93 -13.57
N THR A 21 -4.27 -7.19 -12.85
CA THR A 21 -4.62 -5.84 -12.37
C THR A 21 -4.88 -4.90 -13.54
N LEU A 22 -4.04 -4.93 -14.57
CA LEU A 22 -4.23 -4.14 -15.79
C LEU A 22 -5.53 -4.53 -16.51
N ALA A 23 -5.79 -5.83 -16.67
CA ALA A 23 -7.01 -6.33 -17.29
C ALA A 23 -8.27 -5.89 -16.54
N ILE A 24 -8.28 -5.99 -15.20
CA ILE A 24 -9.40 -5.57 -14.36
C ILE A 24 -9.61 -4.06 -14.46
N CYS A 25 -8.55 -3.25 -14.34
CA CYS A 25 -8.65 -1.79 -14.46
C CYS A 25 -9.13 -1.35 -15.84
N PHE A 26 -8.69 -2.03 -16.91
CA PHE A 26 -9.17 -1.78 -18.27
C PHE A 26 -10.66 -2.08 -18.40
N CYS A 27 -11.13 -3.23 -17.91
CA CYS A 27 -12.55 -3.59 -17.90
C CYS A 27 -13.42 -2.61 -17.08
N LEU A 28 -12.89 -2.09 -15.97
CA LEU A 28 -13.57 -1.10 -15.12
C LEU A 28 -13.49 0.34 -15.67
N LYS A 29 -12.90 0.55 -16.86
CA LYS A 29 -12.67 1.87 -17.47
C LYS A 29 -11.90 2.86 -16.55
N ARG A 30 -11.03 2.34 -15.67
CA ARG A 30 -10.17 3.13 -14.76
C ARG A 30 -8.80 3.39 -15.38
N THR A 31 -8.76 3.84 -16.63
CA THR A 31 -7.50 4.07 -17.36
C THR A 31 -6.65 5.19 -16.78
N GLU A 32 -7.28 6.22 -16.20
CA GLU A 32 -6.58 7.35 -15.55
C GLU A 32 -5.73 6.92 -14.34
N THR A 33 -6.14 5.86 -13.65
CA THR A 33 -5.51 5.41 -12.40
C THR A 33 -4.86 4.03 -12.49
N ILE A 34 -4.78 3.47 -13.70
CA ILE A 34 -4.28 2.12 -13.96
C ILE A 34 -2.85 1.91 -13.44
N THR A 35 -2.00 2.95 -13.55
CA THR A 35 -0.62 2.94 -13.06
C THR A 35 -0.55 2.75 -11.55
N VAL A 36 -1.47 3.38 -10.81
CA VAL A 36 -1.52 3.29 -9.35
C VAL A 36 -1.88 1.87 -8.92
N ALA A 37 -2.89 1.27 -9.54
CA ALA A 37 -3.31 -0.09 -9.26
C ALA A 37 -2.19 -1.10 -9.58
N ALA A 38 -1.54 -0.97 -10.74
CA ALA A 38 -0.43 -1.83 -11.14
C ALA A 38 0.76 -1.75 -10.18
N ILE A 39 1.17 -0.53 -9.78
CA ILE A 39 2.21 -0.34 -8.75
C ILE A 39 1.77 -0.98 -7.43
N SER A 40 0.49 -0.86 -7.06
CA SER A 40 -0.04 -1.51 -5.86
C SER A 40 0.14 -3.03 -5.91
N ALA A 41 -0.20 -3.68 -7.02
CA ALA A 41 0.01 -5.11 -7.19
C ALA A 41 1.50 -5.52 -7.04
N ILE A 42 2.41 -4.75 -7.66
CA ILE A 42 3.86 -5.03 -7.57
C ILE A 42 4.35 -4.94 -6.13
N VAL A 43 3.95 -3.89 -5.42
CA VAL A 43 4.47 -3.63 -4.07
C VAL A 43 3.83 -4.55 -3.02
N CYS A 44 2.60 -5.00 -3.25
CA CYS A 44 1.92 -5.98 -2.41
C CYS A 44 2.53 -7.39 -2.54
N MET A 45 3.07 -7.76 -3.71
CA MET A 45 3.57 -9.12 -3.95
C MET A 45 4.82 -9.47 -3.13
N ARG A 46 4.71 -10.49 -2.27
CA ARG A 46 5.82 -11.03 -1.45
C ARG A 46 6.16 -12.46 -1.84
N GLN A 47 7.09 -13.08 -1.12
CA GLN A 47 7.49 -14.48 -1.35
C GLN A 47 6.52 -15.47 -0.71
N ASN A 48 5.82 -15.06 0.35
CA ASN A 48 4.93 -15.91 1.14
C ASN A 48 3.54 -15.26 1.26
N ASN A 49 2.49 -16.09 1.27
CA ASN A 49 1.10 -15.60 1.24
C ASN A 49 0.72 -14.79 2.48
N GLN A 50 1.20 -15.20 3.66
CA GLN A 50 0.95 -14.47 4.91
C GLN A 50 1.60 -13.08 4.87
N GLU A 51 2.80 -12.99 4.30
CA GLU A 51 3.50 -11.72 4.11
C GLU A 51 2.79 -10.84 3.07
N THR A 52 2.30 -11.42 1.97
CA THR A 52 1.52 -10.69 0.97
C THR A 52 0.22 -10.16 1.58
N LEU A 53 -0.49 -10.96 2.37
CA LEU A 53 -1.71 -10.55 3.11
C LEU A 53 -1.42 -9.41 4.06
N HIS A 54 -0.46 -9.60 4.95
CA HIS A 54 -0.09 -8.61 5.95
C HIS A 54 0.36 -7.30 5.29
N PHE A 55 1.22 -7.37 4.27
CA PHE A 55 1.70 -6.18 3.56
C PHE A 55 0.59 -5.48 2.77
N SER A 56 -0.32 -6.23 2.16
CA SER A 56 -1.48 -5.69 1.45
C SER A 56 -2.40 -4.91 2.39
N LEU A 57 -2.69 -5.45 3.58
CA LEU A 57 -3.50 -4.78 4.59
C LEU A 57 -2.80 -3.52 5.13
N MET A 58 -1.51 -3.60 5.43
CA MET A 58 -0.73 -2.42 5.87
C MET A 58 -0.72 -1.33 4.82
N ARG A 59 -0.62 -1.69 3.53
CA ARG A 59 -0.71 -0.73 2.43
C ARG A 59 -2.08 -0.06 2.38
N LEU A 60 -3.16 -0.82 2.53
CA LEU A 60 -4.52 -0.29 2.55
C LEU A 60 -4.74 0.70 3.69
N LEU A 61 -4.40 0.28 4.91
CA LEU A 61 -4.51 1.13 6.09
C LEU A 61 -3.65 2.39 5.98
N GLY A 62 -2.41 2.26 5.50
CA GLY A 62 -1.53 3.40 5.25
C GLY A 62 -2.09 4.36 4.22
N THR A 63 -2.60 3.85 3.08
CA THR A 63 -3.22 4.73 2.06
C THR A 63 -4.49 5.40 2.54
N ALA A 64 -5.30 4.72 3.36
CA ALA A 64 -6.52 5.29 3.91
C ALA A 64 -6.21 6.38 4.96
N LEU A 65 -5.31 6.11 5.89
CA LEU A 65 -4.90 7.06 6.92
C LEU A 65 -4.20 8.28 6.29
N GLY A 66 -3.21 8.04 5.43
CA GLY A 66 -2.49 9.13 4.76
C GLY A 66 -3.36 9.93 3.81
N GLY A 67 -4.36 9.29 3.19
CA GLY A 67 -5.37 9.98 2.38
C GLY A 67 -6.25 10.91 3.22
N LEU A 68 -6.66 10.47 4.41
CA LEU A 68 -7.43 11.28 5.34
C LEU A 68 -6.62 12.47 5.89
N ILE A 69 -5.39 12.22 6.38
CA ILE A 69 -4.54 13.28 6.93
C ILE A 69 -4.10 14.25 5.83
N GLY A 70 -3.74 13.74 4.65
CA GLY A 70 -3.42 14.56 3.49
C GLY A 70 -4.60 15.42 3.04
N PHE A 71 -5.82 14.90 3.09
CA PHE A 71 -7.03 15.69 2.82
C PHE A 71 -7.22 16.81 3.84
N ILE A 72 -7.05 16.53 5.14
CA ILE A 72 -7.14 17.56 6.19
C ILE A 72 -6.07 18.64 5.97
N ALA A 73 -4.85 18.24 5.60
CA ALA A 73 -3.77 19.19 5.31
C ALA A 73 -4.08 20.08 4.10
N ALA A 74 -4.59 19.49 3.01
CA ALA A 74 -5.05 20.23 1.82
C ALA A 74 -6.24 21.15 2.14
N PHE A 75 -7.19 20.69 2.95
CA PHE A 75 -8.31 21.52 3.39
C PHE A 75 -7.84 22.73 4.19
N LEU A 76 -6.96 22.53 5.17
CA LEU A 76 -6.41 23.63 5.98
C LEU A 76 -5.57 24.61 5.16
N SER A 77 -4.91 24.15 4.09
CA SER A 77 -4.08 24.99 3.23
C SER A 77 -4.84 26.16 2.59
N GLU A 78 -6.14 25.98 2.32
CA GLU A 78 -6.98 26.99 1.67
C GLU A 78 -7.31 28.15 2.61
N TYR A 79 -7.28 27.92 3.92
CA TYR A 79 -7.53 28.93 4.94
C TYR A 79 -6.26 29.69 5.37
N ILE A 80 -5.08 29.23 4.94
CA ILE A 80 -3.80 29.81 5.37
C ILE A 80 -3.31 30.80 4.30
N PRO A 81 -3.30 32.12 4.58
CA PRO A 81 -2.76 33.09 3.65
C PRO A 81 -1.26 32.86 3.43
N GLY A 82 -0.80 32.93 2.18
CA GLY A 82 0.60 32.71 1.82
C GLY A 82 1.03 31.24 1.82
N TYR A 83 0.09 30.28 1.80
CA TYR A 83 0.42 28.84 1.73
C TYR A 83 1.39 28.50 0.59
N SER A 84 1.07 28.95 -0.62
CA SER A 84 1.89 28.78 -1.82
C SER A 84 3.18 29.63 -1.83
N GLN A 85 3.29 30.62 -0.94
CA GLN A 85 4.46 31.49 -0.81
C GLN A 85 5.53 30.92 0.11
N GLY A 86 5.33 29.72 0.65
CA GLY A 86 6.32 28.97 1.42
C GLY A 86 5.84 28.48 2.79
N VAL A 87 4.64 28.85 3.22
CA VAL A 87 4.10 28.38 4.52
C VAL A 87 3.88 26.85 4.51
N PHE A 88 3.65 26.26 3.32
CA PHE A 88 3.58 24.80 3.18
C PHE A 88 4.84 24.07 3.66
N LEU A 89 6.02 24.71 3.62
CA LEU A 89 7.29 24.11 4.09
C LEU A 89 7.28 23.80 5.59
N ILE A 90 6.44 24.49 6.37
CA ILE A 90 6.29 24.25 7.81
C ILE A 90 5.05 23.41 8.09
N VAL A 91 3.94 23.73 7.42
CA VAL A 91 2.65 23.06 7.66
C VAL A 91 2.69 21.59 7.27
N VAL A 92 3.27 21.24 6.11
CA VAL A 92 3.31 19.85 5.64
C VAL A 92 4.14 18.95 6.59
N PRO A 93 5.35 19.33 7.02
CA PRO A 93 6.08 18.55 8.04
C PRO A 93 5.33 18.41 9.37
N LEU A 94 4.56 19.41 9.81
CA LEU A 94 3.74 19.28 11.02
C LEU A 94 2.67 18.19 10.85
N PHE A 95 2.01 18.15 9.69
CA PHE A 95 1.06 17.07 9.38
C PHE A 95 1.73 15.70 9.27
N LEU A 96 2.99 15.62 8.79
CA LEU A 96 3.73 14.36 8.79
C LEU A 96 4.08 13.87 10.20
N ILE A 97 4.50 14.77 11.10
CA ILE A 97 4.72 14.41 12.51
C ILE A 97 3.42 13.92 13.13
N PHE A 98 2.30 14.58 12.83
CA PHE A 98 0.98 14.18 13.30
C PHE A 98 0.55 12.81 12.72
N ASP A 99 0.76 12.57 11.43
CA ASP A 99 0.50 11.28 10.77
C ASP A 99 1.34 10.15 11.40
N LEU A 100 2.65 10.38 11.61
CA LEU A 100 3.54 9.43 12.27
C LEU A 100 3.11 9.12 13.70
N TYR A 101 2.68 10.13 14.45
CA TYR A 101 2.13 9.95 15.78
C TYR A 101 0.88 9.06 15.75
N LEU A 102 -0.04 9.31 14.82
CA LEU A 102 -1.24 8.46 14.64
C LEU A 102 -0.86 7.03 14.24
N CYS A 103 0.06 6.84 13.30
CA CYS A 103 0.56 5.52 12.93
C CYS A 103 1.12 4.77 14.15
N ASN A 104 1.84 5.46 15.04
CA ASN A 104 2.37 4.85 16.26
C ASN A 104 1.25 4.48 17.25
N VAL A 105 0.27 5.36 17.45
CA VAL A 105 -0.90 5.10 18.33
C VAL A 105 -1.75 3.93 17.83
N PHE A 106 -1.92 3.78 16.52
CA PHE A 106 -2.64 2.65 15.92
C PHE A 106 -1.77 1.40 15.73
N HIS A 107 -0.52 1.40 16.18
CA HIS A 107 0.44 0.30 15.98
C HIS A 107 0.67 -0.08 14.50
N LEU A 108 0.54 0.88 13.59
CA LEU A 108 0.65 0.70 12.13
C LEU A 108 2.05 1.04 11.60
N GLN A 109 3.10 0.53 12.25
CA GLN A 109 4.49 0.91 11.92
C GLN A 109 4.89 0.57 10.47
N LEU A 110 4.45 -0.58 9.96
CA LEU A 110 4.69 -0.98 8.57
C LEU A 110 3.94 -0.10 7.55
N ALA A 111 2.84 0.53 7.96
CA ALA A 111 2.04 1.39 7.11
C ALA A 111 2.52 2.85 7.11
N SER A 112 3.31 3.26 8.11
CA SER A 112 3.73 4.66 8.33
C SER A 112 4.36 5.31 7.10
N THR A 113 5.33 4.65 6.46
CA THR A 113 5.99 5.14 5.24
C THR A 113 4.99 5.35 4.10
N ILE A 114 4.02 4.44 3.96
CA ILE A 114 2.99 4.51 2.92
C ILE A 114 2.03 5.67 3.23
N SER A 115 1.63 5.82 4.50
CA SER A 115 0.79 6.92 4.98
C SER A 115 1.43 8.27 4.68
N CYS A 116 2.67 8.49 5.13
CA CYS A 116 3.42 9.72 4.90
C CYS A 116 3.58 10.04 3.40
N THR A 117 3.84 9.02 2.57
CA THR A 117 3.92 9.20 1.11
C THR A 117 2.59 9.70 0.54
N VAL A 118 1.46 9.14 0.99
CA VAL A 118 0.14 9.59 0.54
C VAL A 118 -0.20 10.98 1.08
N VAL A 119 0.13 11.29 2.34
CA VAL A 119 -0.03 12.65 2.88
C VAL A 119 0.68 13.66 1.98
N LEU A 120 1.93 13.40 1.59
CA LEU A 120 2.67 14.27 0.67
C LEU A 120 2.00 14.40 -0.70
N LEU A 121 1.58 13.27 -1.30
CA LEU A 121 0.94 13.25 -2.61
C LEU A 121 -0.38 14.01 -2.65
N VAL A 122 -1.11 14.04 -1.54
CA VAL A 122 -2.41 14.73 -1.42
C VAL A 122 -2.21 16.19 -1.00
N ALA A 123 -1.39 16.45 0.01
CA ALA A 123 -1.18 17.80 0.57
C ALA A 123 -0.40 18.74 -0.37
N LEU A 124 0.50 18.20 -1.20
CA LEU A 124 1.28 18.99 -2.17
C LEU A 124 0.62 19.08 -3.55
N ASN A 125 -0.62 18.64 -3.70
CA ASN A 125 -1.33 18.70 -4.97
C ASN A 125 -2.04 20.05 -5.15
N PHE A 126 -1.27 21.12 -5.34
CA PHE A 126 -1.77 22.49 -5.38
C PHE A 126 -2.73 22.82 -6.53
N GLU A 127 -2.82 21.95 -7.54
CA GLU A 127 -3.63 22.18 -8.76
C GLU A 127 -5.07 21.67 -8.62
N ARG A 128 -5.39 20.88 -7.59
CA ARG A 128 -6.73 20.28 -7.41
C ARG A 128 -7.64 21.14 -6.54
N THR A 129 -8.91 21.18 -6.93
CA THR A 129 -9.98 21.66 -6.04
C THR A 129 -10.20 20.67 -4.88
N GLN A 130 -10.85 21.11 -3.80
CA GLN A 130 -11.21 20.23 -2.67
C GLN A 130 -11.97 18.98 -3.14
N GLN A 131 -12.90 19.13 -4.07
CA GLN A 131 -13.69 18.03 -4.61
C GLN A 131 -12.81 17.04 -5.38
N ASP A 132 -11.85 17.54 -6.16
CA ASP A 132 -10.91 16.69 -6.91
C ASP A 132 -9.91 15.98 -5.98
N THR A 133 -9.57 16.58 -4.84
CA THR A 133 -8.71 16.01 -3.80
C THR A 133 -9.39 14.86 -3.06
N VAL A 134 -10.68 15.02 -2.71
CA VAL A 134 -11.47 13.91 -2.14
C VAL A 134 -11.57 12.77 -3.15
N PHE A 135 -11.91 13.07 -4.41
CA PHE A 135 -12.00 12.06 -5.46
C PHE A 135 -10.65 11.38 -5.71
N TYR A 136 -9.55 12.13 -5.62
CA TYR A 136 -8.19 11.58 -5.69
C TYR A 136 -7.92 10.56 -4.59
N ALA A 137 -8.17 10.94 -3.33
CA ALA A 137 -7.89 10.11 -2.16
C ALA A 137 -8.73 8.82 -2.19
N LEU A 138 -10.02 8.93 -2.55
CA LEU A 138 -10.90 7.77 -2.72
C LEU A 138 -10.42 6.84 -3.84
N ASN A 139 -10.05 7.40 -4.99
CA ASN A 139 -9.47 6.61 -6.07
C ASN A 139 -8.18 5.93 -5.63
N ARG A 140 -7.31 6.62 -4.89
CA ARG A 140 -6.08 6.05 -4.33
C ARG A 140 -6.35 4.83 -3.46
N VAL A 141 -7.35 4.89 -2.57
CA VAL A 141 -7.75 3.74 -1.75
C VAL A 141 -8.32 2.62 -2.63
N ALA A 142 -9.21 2.93 -3.56
CA ALA A 142 -9.83 1.96 -4.47
C ALA A 142 -8.80 1.24 -5.37
N ASP A 143 -7.87 1.97 -5.98
CA ASP A 143 -6.83 1.40 -6.84
C ASP A 143 -5.85 0.56 -6.02
N THR A 144 -5.57 0.98 -4.78
CA THR A 144 -4.75 0.20 -3.86
C THR A 144 -5.45 -1.10 -3.47
N LEU A 145 -6.77 -1.08 -3.20
CA LEU A 145 -7.62 -2.25 -2.98
C LEU A 145 -7.61 -3.21 -4.16
N ILE A 146 -7.75 -2.71 -5.38
CA ILE A 146 -7.74 -3.54 -6.59
C ILE A 146 -6.38 -4.23 -6.73
N GLY A 147 -5.27 -3.47 -6.69
CA GLY A 147 -3.95 -4.05 -6.85
C GLY A 147 -3.58 -5.02 -5.71
N ALA A 148 -3.93 -4.68 -4.47
CA ALA A 148 -3.73 -5.54 -3.31
C ALA A 148 -4.55 -6.84 -3.42
N GLY A 149 -5.84 -6.74 -3.72
CA GLY A 149 -6.72 -7.89 -3.87
C GLY A 149 -6.26 -8.83 -4.98
N VAL A 150 -5.88 -8.29 -6.14
CA VAL A 150 -5.36 -9.10 -7.25
C VAL A 150 -4.03 -9.75 -6.89
N SER A 151 -3.12 -9.03 -6.24
CA SER A 151 -1.86 -9.60 -5.75
C SER A 151 -2.10 -10.79 -4.83
N LEU A 152 -3.07 -10.69 -3.92
CA LEU A 152 -3.42 -11.77 -2.99
C LEU A 152 -4.01 -12.97 -3.71
N LEU A 153 -4.95 -12.75 -4.63
CA LEU A 153 -5.57 -13.82 -5.40
C LEU A 153 -4.51 -14.60 -6.20
N VAL A 154 -3.59 -13.90 -6.85
CA VAL A 154 -2.53 -14.53 -7.63
C VAL A 154 -1.54 -15.27 -6.74
N ASP A 155 -1.18 -14.70 -5.59
CA ASP A 155 -0.23 -15.34 -4.67
C ASP A 155 -0.80 -16.65 -4.09
N LEU A 156 -2.07 -16.62 -3.66
CA LEU A 156 -2.84 -17.78 -3.18
C LEU A 156 -3.01 -18.85 -4.26
N ALA A 157 -3.27 -18.46 -5.51
CA ALA A 157 -3.46 -19.39 -6.62
C ALA A 157 -2.17 -20.12 -7.02
N ILE A 158 -1.01 -19.45 -6.98
CA ILE A 158 0.25 -20.01 -7.50
C ILE A 158 1.02 -20.79 -6.43
N ALA A 159 0.98 -20.38 -5.16
CA ALA A 159 1.57 -21.19 -4.09
C ALA A 159 0.63 -21.17 -2.88
N PRO A 160 -0.35 -22.07 -2.80
CA PRO A 160 -1.19 -22.19 -1.60
C PRO A 160 -0.29 -22.41 -0.38
N ALA A 161 -0.64 -21.75 0.73
CA ALA A 161 0.16 -21.81 1.96
C ALA A 161 0.42 -23.28 2.32
N LYS A 162 1.70 -23.68 2.41
CA LYS A 162 2.02 -24.93 3.10
C LYS A 162 1.49 -24.76 4.52
N ALA A 163 0.53 -25.60 4.89
CA ALA A 163 0.10 -25.74 6.28
C ALA A 163 1.36 -25.91 7.14
N LYS A 164 1.40 -25.19 8.26
CA LYS A 164 2.40 -25.35 9.32
C LYS A 164 2.55 -26.86 9.58
N PRO A 165 3.75 -27.46 9.52
CA PRO A 165 3.92 -28.77 10.11
C PRO A 165 3.66 -28.60 11.60
N ASP A 166 2.62 -29.25 12.09
CA ASP A 166 2.30 -29.29 13.51
C ASP A 166 3.51 -29.80 14.30
N ASP A 167 3.67 -29.26 15.50
CA ASP A 167 4.67 -29.61 16.49
C ASP A 167 4.62 -31.12 16.83
N GLU A 168 5.31 -31.95 16.05
CA GLU A 168 5.44 -33.40 16.31
C GLU A 168 6.79 -33.75 16.94
N ASN A 169 7.30 -32.92 17.87
CA ASN A 169 8.51 -33.29 18.61
C ASN A 169 8.58 -32.79 20.06
N SER A 170 7.43 -32.69 20.75
CA SER A 170 7.38 -32.35 22.17
C SER A 170 7.02 -33.51 23.10
N GLU A 171 6.74 -34.72 22.59
CA GLU A 171 6.31 -35.86 23.43
C GLU A 171 7.38 -36.93 23.72
N GLU A 172 8.56 -36.93 23.08
CA GLU A 172 9.52 -38.06 23.27
C GLU A 172 10.58 -37.85 24.37
N ASN A 173 10.71 -36.67 24.98
CA ASN A 173 11.79 -36.40 25.97
C ASN A 173 11.33 -36.38 27.45
N HIS A 174 10.12 -36.84 27.77
CA HIS A 174 9.65 -36.91 29.16
C HIS A 174 9.35 -38.33 29.68
N GLU A 175 9.69 -39.37 28.91
CA GLU A 175 9.61 -40.79 29.36
C GLU A 175 10.98 -41.47 29.52
N VAL A 176 12.09 -40.81 29.16
CA VAL A 176 13.43 -41.37 29.37
C VAL A 176 14.40 -40.31 29.88
N SER A 177 14.26 -39.91 31.16
CA SER A 177 15.42 -39.69 32.06
C SER A 177 15.02 -39.52 33.51
#